data_AF-A0AAU3ISN2-F1
#
_entry.id   AF-A0AAU3ISN2-F1
#
_cell.length_a   1.000
_cell.length_b   1.000
_cell.length_c   1.000
_cell.angle_alpha   90.00
_cell.angle_beta   90.00
_cell.angle_gamma   90.00
#
_symmetry.space_group_name_H-M   'P 1'
#
loop_
_entity.id
_entity.type
_entity.pdbx_description
1 polymer ?
#
loop_
_entity_poly.entity_id
_entity_poly.type
_entity_poly.pdbx_seq_one_letter_code
_entity_poly.pdbx_strand_id
1 'polypeptide(L)'
;MPVETVVDNRRTGITLTGAARTVDSLPVDALTVDAVAGWAHLDGHGGYVLPPGQPLRTLRETRTAGGATRSYATIWLDHGVDPDAAGYVYHLMPGAGPAATRARAADAGWARVLANTSAQQGIEVPSLGITAACFWAGGRAGRLAASDPCAVLVRDLGDGTATVTVADPRADSRADSRADSPRDLDGLTVTWDRAVAGIVDPHPPLGSARTGARLTLVFGRSADHAGASHTVTVRLA
;
A
#
# COMPACT_ATOMS: atom_id res chain seq x y z
N MET A 1 16.74 20.39 4.87
CA MET A 1 17.08 19.06 5.46
C MET A 1 16.65 18.01 4.46
N PRO A 2 17.39 16.90 4.28
CA PRO A 2 16.94 15.82 3.41
C PRO A 2 15.62 15.21 3.91
N VAL A 3 14.81 14.70 3.00
CA VAL A 3 13.60 13.94 3.29
C VAL A 3 13.88 12.47 3.04
N GLU A 4 13.46 11.61 3.97
CA GLU A 4 13.74 10.18 3.94
C GLU A 4 12.45 9.37 4.10
N THR A 5 12.38 8.21 3.47
CA THR A 5 11.39 7.18 3.79
C THR A 5 12.10 5.98 4.41
N VAL A 6 11.86 5.74 5.70
CA VAL A 6 12.39 4.56 6.39
C VAL A 6 11.61 3.33 5.92
N VAL A 7 12.29 2.44 5.20
CA VAL A 7 11.73 1.14 4.76
C VAL A 7 11.67 0.20 5.95
N ASP A 8 12.73 0.14 6.75
CA ASP A 8 12.74 -0.57 8.03
C ASP A 8 13.84 -0.03 8.96
N ASN A 9 13.65 -0.20 10.27
CA ASN A 9 14.64 0.06 11.31
C ASN A 9 14.52 -1.01 12.38
N ARG A 10 15.37 -2.04 12.27
CA ARG A 10 15.20 -3.28 13.00
C ARG A 10 16.35 -3.55 13.95
N ARG A 11 16.02 -3.80 15.22
CA ARG A 11 16.96 -4.34 16.19
C ARG A 11 17.40 -5.73 15.73
N THR A 12 18.70 -5.98 15.67
CA THR A 12 19.25 -7.29 15.37
C THR A 12 19.69 -8.00 16.65
N GLY A 13 19.74 -9.34 16.61
CA GLY A 13 20.21 -10.16 17.73
C GLY A 13 21.73 -10.17 17.91
N ILE A 14 22.45 -9.40 17.10
CA ILE A 14 23.91 -9.40 17.03
C ILE A 14 24.44 -8.34 18.00
N THR A 15 25.56 -8.63 18.65
CA THR A 15 26.35 -7.61 19.34
C THR A 15 27.49 -7.22 18.40
N LEU A 16 27.44 -6.03 17.79
CA LEU A 16 28.62 -5.53 17.07
C LEU A 16 29.72 -5.27 18.11
N THR A 17 30.84 -5.96 18.02
CA THR A 17 32.00 -5.72 18.89
C THR A 17 32.70 -4.44 18.42
N GLY A 18 32.59 -3.38 19.23
CA GLY A 18 33.14 -2.05 18.93
C GLY A 18 32.11 -1.06 18.37
N ALA A 19 32.44 0.24 18.42
CA ALA A 19 31.62 1.33 17.88
C ALA A 19 31.63 1.38 16.34
N ALA A 20 31.54 0.22 15.69
CA ALA A 20 31.60 0.11 14.25
C ALA A 20 30.31 0.66 13.63
N ARG A 21 30.44 1.83 12.98
CA ARG A 21 29.50 2.32 11.98
C ARG A 21 30.09 1.99 10.62
N THR A 22 29.63 0.93 10.00
CA THR A 22 30.05 0.58 8.64
C THR A 22 28.94 0.97 7.67
N VAL A 23 29.21 2.00 6.88
CA VAL A 23 28.52 2.26 5.63
C VAL A 23 29.30 1.42 4.59
N ASP A 24 28.66 0.38 4.04
CA ASP A 24 29.11 -0.35 2.85
C ASP A 24 30.27 -1.41 2.90
N SER A 25 30.45 -2.19 3.98
CA SER A 25 31.24 -3.47 3.87
C SER A 25 30.92 -4.52 4.96
N LEU A 26 30.68 -5.79 4.56
CA LEU A 26 30.27 -6.94 5.42
C LEU A 26 31.31 -8.07 5.33
N PRO A 27 31.55 -8.92 6.38
CA PRO A 27 30.57 -9.87 6.99
C PRO A 27 30.59 -9.91 8.54
N VAL A 28 29.60 -10.43 9.30
CA VAL A 28 28.66 -11.55 9.11
C VAL A 28 27.18 -11.16 9.28
N ASP A 29 26.38 -11.64 8.33
CA ASP A 29 24.99 -12.11 8.37
C ASP A 29 24.00 -11.36 9.26
N ALA A 30 23.34 -10.39 8.62
CA ALA A 30 21.89 -10.39 8.67
C ALA A 30 21.30 -9.68 7.46
N LEU A 31 21.84 -8.56 6.97
CA LEU A 31 21.24 -7.85 5.82
C LEU A 31 21.99 -8.12 4.49
N THR A 32 21.36 -8.79 3.54
CA THR A 32 21.83 -8.92 2.15
C THR A 32 21.15 -7.85 1.31
N VAL A 33 21.88 -7.18 0.41
CA VAL A 33 21.32 -6.16 -0.48
C VAL A 33 21.82 -6.39 -1.90
N ASP A 34 20.91 -6.39 -2.85
CA ASP A 34 21.19 -6.38 -4.28
C ASP A 34 20.34 -5.24 -4.88
N ALA A 35 20.88 -4.03 -4.80
CA ALA A 35 20.16 -2.81 -5.21
C ALA A 35 19.87 -2.79 -6.72
N VAL A 36 20.71 -3.45 -7.54
CA VAL A 36 20.52 -3.58 -8.98
C VAL A 36 19.32 -4.49 -9.27
N ALA A 37 19.24 -5.63 -8.59
CA ALA A 37 18.09 -6.54 -8.70
C ALA A 37 16.88 -6.08 -7.87
N GLY A 38 16.97 -4.96 -7.15
CA GLY A 38 15.85 -4.35 -6.44
C GLY A 38 15.40 -5.12 -5.20
N TRP A 39 16.32 -5.70 -4.42
CA TRP A 39 15.93 -6.36 -3.16
C TRP A 39 16.96 -6.29 -2.05
N ALA A 40 16.46 -6.47 -0.84
CA ALA A 40 17.24 -6.69 0.37
C ALA A 40 16.60 -7.78 1.22
N HIS A 41 17.37 -8.47 2.06
CA HIS A 41 16.89 -9.49 2.97
C HIS A 41 17.57 -9.34 4.32
N LEU A 42 16.79 -9.31 5.41
CA LEU A 42 17.29 -9.30 6.77
C LEU A 42 17.04 -10.68 7.43
N ASP A 43 18.11 -11.41 7.75
CA ASP A 43 18.09 -12.72 8.39
C ASP A 43 17.33 -12.68 9.71
N GLY A 44 16.54 -13.73 9.93
CA GLY A 44 15.62 -13.82 11.06
C GLY A 44 14.44 -12.85 11.02
N HIS A 45 14.28 -12.07 9.94
CA HIS A 45 13.27 -11.02 9.84
C HIS A 45 12.43 -11.13 8.56
N GLY A 46 13.01 -10.92 7.39
CA GLY A 46 12.27 -10.97 6.13
C GLY A 46 12.93 -10.23 4.97
N GLY A 47 12.25 -10.27 3.83
CA GLY A 47 12.68 -9.64 2.59
C GLY A 47 12.04 -8.29 2.33
N TYR A 48 12.71 -7.48 1.52
CA TYR A 48 12.25 -6.20 1.01
C TYR A 48 12.50 -6.19 -0.49
N VAL A 49 11.47 -5.90 -1.28
CA VAL A 49 11.58 -5.79 -2.74
C VAL A 49 11.24 -4.35 -3.12
N LEU A 50 12.04 -3.74 -3.97
CA LEU A 50 11.90 -2.37 -4.43
C LEU A 50 12.08 -2.34 -5.95
N PRO A 51 11.28 -1.56 -6.70
CA PRO A 51 11.61 -1.26 -8.08
C PRO A 51 13.07 -0.82 -8.25
N PRO A 52 13.78 -1.32 -9.27
CA PRO A 52 15.15 -0.92 -9.56
C PRO A 52 15.27 0.60 -9.73
N GLY A 53 16.40 1.16 -9.32
CA GLY A 53 16.71 2.59 -9.51
C GLY A 53 16.27 3.51 -8.36
N GLN A 54 15.61 3.01 -7.32
CA GLN A 54 15.39 3.77 -6.09
C GLN A 54 16.70 3.87 -5.26
N PRO A 55 17.04 5.06 -4.70
CA PRO A 55 18.27 5.29 -3.95
C PRO A 55 18.22 4.65 -2.55
N LEU A 56 18.32 3.31 -2.51
CA LEU A 56 18.32 2.54 -1.28
C LEU A 56 19.59 2.80 -0.48
N ARG A 57 19.42 3.20 0.77
CA ARG A 57 20.47 3.39 1.75
C ARG A 57 20.34 2.36 2.86
N THR A 58 21.46 1.93 3.40
CA THR A 58 21.48 1.06 4.57
C THR A 58 22.51 1.51 5.59
N LEU A 59 22.22 1.25 6.87
CA LEU A 59 23.10 1.57 7.99
C LEU A 59 23.01 0.44 9.00
N ARG A 60 24.17 -0.01 9.47
CA ARG A 60 24.27 -0.85 10.66
C ARG A 60 25.05 -0.12 11.71
N GLU A 61 24.46 -0.03 12.89
CA GLU A 61 25.11 0.60 14.03
C GLU A 61 24.67 -0.02 15.34
N THR A 62 25.53 0.10 16.34
CA THR A 62 25.18 -0.15 17.73
C THR A 62 24.78 1.17 18.38
N ARG A 63 23.63 1.16 19.05
CA ARG A 63 23.07 2.30 19.77
C ARG A 63 23.07 2.00 21.26
N THR A 64 23.56 2.95 22.05
CA THR A 64 23.57 2.88 23.52
C THR A 64 22.70 3.98 24.10
N ALA A 65 21.67 3.59 24.85
CA ALA A 65 20.80 4.52 25.57
C ALA A 65 20.28 3.85 26.84
N GLY A 66 20.15 4.61 27.93
CA GLY A 66 19.58 4.11 29.19
C GLY A 66 20.28 2.88 29.77
N GLY A 67 21.61 2.76 29.60
CA GLY A 67 22.39 1.61 30.08
C GLY A 67 22.28 0.34 29.22
N ALA A 68 21.57 0.38 28.10
CA ALA A 68 21.43 -0.74 27.18
C ALA A 68 22.11 -0.46 25.83
N THR A 69 22.88 -1.43 25.36
CA THR A 69 23.54 -1.42 24.06
C THR A 69 22.83 -2.41 23.13
N ARG A 70 22.43 -1.96 21.95
CA ARG A 70 21.66 -2.76 20.96
C ARG A 70 22.14 -2.47 19.56
N SER A 71 22.23 -3.51 18.72
CA SER A 71 22.55 -3.33 17.29
C SER A 71 21.28 -3.21 16.46
N TYR A 72 21.35 -2.39 15.42
CA TYR A 72 20.25 -2.09 14.50
C TYR A 72 20.72 -2.21 13.05
N ALA A 73 19.80 -2.61 12.18
CA ALA A 73 19.90 -2.47 10.74
C ALA A 73 18.77 -1.54 10.27
N THR A 74 19.14 -0.47 9.57
CA THR A 74 18.22 0.52 9.01
C THR A 74 18.30 0.48 7.50
N ILE A 75 17.16 0.53 6.84
CA ILE A 75 16.99 0.59 5.40
C ILE A 75 16.10 1.79 5.10
N TRP A 76 16.53 2.70 4.22
CA TRP A 76 15.73 3.87 3.87
C TRP A 76 15.95 4.31 2.42
N LEU A 77 15.02 5.13 1.94
CA LEU A 77 15.09 5.82 0.66
C LEU A 77 15.40 7.29 0.95
N ASP A 78 16.41 7.81 0.24
CA ASP A 78 16.83 9.21 0.32
C ASP A 78 16.18 9.99 -0.83
N HIS A 79 15.30 10.93 -0.51
CA HIS A 79 14.61 11.79 -1.49
C HIS A 79 15.35 13.11 -1.73
N GLY A 80 16.50 13.33 -1.10
CA GLY A 80 17.26 14.57 -1.18
C GLY A 80 16.62 15.72 -0.41
N VAL A 81 17.12 16.93 -0.64
CA VAL A 81 16.66 18.17 0.01
C VAL A 81 15.52 18.78 -0.80
N ASP A 82 14.46 19.19 -0.11
CA ASP A 82 13.28 19.84 -0.68
C ASP A 82 12.71 19.10 -1.92
N PRO A 83 12.39 17.79 -1.81
CA PRO A 83 11.85 17.04 -2.93
C PRO A 83 10.49 17.61 -3.34
N ASP A 84 10.25 17.66 -4.65
CA ASP A 84 8.95 17.99 -5.22
C ASP A 84 8.23 16.71 -5.65
N ALA A 85 7.09 16.43 -5.00
CA ALA A 85 6.21 15.29 -5.27
C ALA A 85 6.92 13.91 -5.42
N ALA A 86 8.03 13.69 -4.69
CA ALA A 86 8.74 12.42 -4.72
C ALA A 86 7.86 11.26 -4.21
N GLY A 87 7.97 10.11 -4.86
CA GLY A 87 7.23 8.88 -4.51
C GLY A 87 8.16 7.73 -4.18
N TYR A 88 7.62 6.70 -3.53
CA TYR A 88 8.33 5.45 -3.27
C TYR A 88 7.41 4.26 -3.52
N VAL A 89 8.03 3.09 -3.75
CA VAL A 89 7.35 1.79 -3.78
C VAL A 89 8.27 0.76 -3.16
N TYR A 90 7.77 -0.03 -2.22
CA TYR A 90 8.45 -1.21 -1.73
C TYR A 90 7.42 -2.28 -1.33
N HIS A 91 7.85 -3.53 -1.33
CA HIS A 91 7.09 -4.68 -0.86
C HIS A 91 7.85 -5.36 0.28
N LEU A 92 7.24 -5.38 1.46
CA LEU A 92 7.74 -6.09 2.62
C LEU A 92 7.27 -7.55 2.58
N MET A 93 8.19 -8.48 2.80
CA MET A 93 7.97 -9.92 2.86
C MET A 93 8.41 -10.47 4.23
N PRO A 94 7.60 -10.31 5.29
CA PRO A 94 7.96 -10.79 6.62
C PRO A 94 8.20 -12.31 6.60
N GLY A 95 9.27 -12.77 7.24
CA GLY A 95 9.64 -14.19 7.36
C GLY A 95 10.15 -14.86 6.08
N ALA A 96 10.13 -14.18 4.93
CA ALA A 96 10.66 -14.75 3.69
C ALA A 96 12.19 -14.87 3.77
N GLY A 97 12.71 -16.03 3.36
CA GLY A 97 14.15 -16.25 3.20
C GLY A 97 14.72 -15.59 1.93
N PRO A 98 16.05 -15.54 1.78
CA PRO A 98 16.71 -14.74 0.74
C PRO A 98 16.37 -15.23 -0.68
N ALA A 99 16.25 -16.54 -0.88
CA ALA A 99 15.87 -17.11 -2.18
C ALA A 99 14.44 -16.70 -2.59
N ALA A 100 13.48 -16.70 -1.65
CA ALA A 100 12.11 -16.29 -1.92
C ALA A 100 12.02 -14.78 -2.20
N THR A 101 12.78 -13.96 -1.48
CA THR A 101 12.88 -12.51 -1.73
C THR A 101 13.44 -12.22 -3.11
N ARG A 102 14.56 -12.87 -3.48
CA ARG A 102 15.17 -12.73 -4.81
C ARG A 102 14.20 -13.17 -5.91
N ALA A 103 13.50 -14.28 -5.72
CA ALA A 103 12.51 -14.75 -6.69
C ALA A 103 11.35 -13.75 -6.85
N ARG A 104 10.87 -13.15 -5.74
CA ARG A 104 9.82 -12.11 -5.79
C ARG A 104 10.28 -10.86 -6.52
N ALA A 105 11.53 -10.44 -6.35
CA ALA A 105 12.09 -9.28 -7.04
C ALA A 105 12.26 -9.51 -8.55
N ALA A 106 12.55 -10.75 -8.96
CA ALA A 106 12.68 -11.13 -10.36
C ALA A 106 11.32 -11.31 -11.09
N ASP A 107 10.23 -11.47 -10.35
CA ASP A 107 8.89 -11.64 -10.92
C ASP A 107 8.26 -10.27 -11.23
N ALA A 108 8.39 -9.76 -12.45
CA ALA A 108 7.75 -8.49 -12.82
C ALA A 108 6.21 -8.57 -12.90
N GLY A 109 5.62 -9.77 -12.85
CA GLY A 109 4.19 -10.00 -13.07
C GLY A 109 3.36 -10.15 -11.80
N TRP A 110 3.98 -10.34 -10.63
CA TRP A 110 3.23 -10.67 -9.41
C TRP A 110 2.29 -9.55 -8.95
N ALA A 111 2.66 -8.29 -9.19
CA ALA A 111 1.84 -7.13 -8.90
C ALA A 111 2.11 -5.99 -9.89
N ARG A 112 1.11 -5.12 -10.06
CA ARG A 112 1.19 -3.94 -10.91
C ARG A 112 0.79 -2.71 -10.13
N VAL A 113 1.64 -1.69 -10.12
CA VAL A 113 1.27 -0.37 -9.63
C VAL A 113 0.41 0.31 -10.70
N LEU A 114 -0.86 0.53 -10.39
CA LEU A 114 -1.85 1.12 -11.31
C LEU A 114 -1.78 2.65 -11.32
N ALA A 115 -1.44 3.23 -10.17
CA ALA A 115 -1.20 4.65 -9.97
C ALA A 115 -0.31 4.81 -8.72
N ASN A 116 0.57 5.80 -8.73
CA ASN A 116 1.29 6.25 -7.53
C ASN A 116 1.53 7.76 -7.63
N THR A 117 0.44 8.51 -7.57
CA THR A 117 0.44 9.98 -7.62
C THR A 117 -0.07 10.54 -6.30
N SER A 118 0.03 11.85 -6.12
CA SER A 118 -0.59 12.55 -4.97
C SER A 118 -2.11 12.45 -4.94
N ALA A 119 -2.74 12.12 -6.07
CA ALA A 119 -4.19 12.04 -6.19
C ALA A 119 -4.72 10.60 -6.13
N GLN A 120 -3.97 9.61 -6.63
CA GLN A 120 -4.37 8.20 -6.63
C GLN A 120 -3.18 7.27 -6.41
N GLN A 121 -3.39 6.26 -5.57
CA GLN A 121 -2.45 5.16 -5.37
C GLN A 121 -3.20 3.84 -5.49
N GLY A 122 -2.76 2.95 -6.37
CA GLY A 122 -3.45 1.69 -6.61
C GLY A 122 -2.55 0.57 -7.08
N ILE A 123 -2.95 -0.67 -6.76
CA ILE A 123 -2.22 -1.89 -7.06
C ILE A 123 -3.18 -2.99 -7.53
N GLU A 124 -2.70 -3.81 -8.46
CA GLU A 124 -3.34 -5.08 -8.85
C GLU A 124 -2.41 -6.23 -8.47
N VAL A 125 -2.94 -7.27 -7.84
CA VAL A 125 -2.24 -8.53 -7.53
C VAL A 125 -3.02 -9.67 -8.20
N PRO A 126 -2.69 -10.03 -9.45
CA PRO A 126 -3.51 -10.93 -10.26
C PRO A 126 -3.70 -12.31 -9.64
N SER A 127 -2.66 -12.87 -9.01
CA SER A 127 -2.71 -14.20 -8.37
C SER A 127 -3.69 -14.29 -7.20
N LEU A 128 -4.08 -13.15 -6.63
CA LEU A 128 -5.07 -13.07 -5.54
C LEU A 128 -6.43 -12.56 -6.03
N GLY A 129 -6.56 -12.21 -7.31
CA GLY A 129 -7.76 -11.55 -7.83
C GLY A 129 -8.01 -10.17 -7.20
N ILE A 130 -6.97 -9.53 -6.66
CA ILE A 130 -7.12 -8.28 -5.89
C ILE A 130 -6.79 -7.07 -6.77
N THR A 131 -7.65 -6.06 -6.72
CA THR A 131 -7.34 -4.70 -7.16
C THR A 131 -7.70 -3.74 -6.02
N ALA A 132 -6.76 -2.93 -5.56
CA ALA A 132 -6.98 -1.97 -4.49
C ALA A 132 -6.54 -0.57 -4.91
N ALA A 133 -7.28 0.46 -4.50
CA ALA A 133 -6.94 1.84 -4.77
C ALA A 133 -7.37 2.77 -3.64
N CYS A 134 -6.47 3.66 -3.24
CA CYS A 134 -6.77 4.84 -2.44
C CYS A 134 -6.87 6.04 -3.39
N PHE A 135 -8.00 6.74 -3.32
CA PHE A 135 -8.26 7.98 -4.03
C PHE A 135 -8.16 9.12 -3.02
N TRP A 136 -7.15 9.98 -3.18
CA TRP A 136 -6.97 11.22 -2.41
C TRP A 136 -7.75 12.38 -3.04
N ALA A 137 -8.02 12.26 -4.33
CA ALA A 137 -8.98 13.05 -5.09
C ALA A 137 -9.70 12.14 -6.10
N GLY A 138 -10.86 12.58 -6.57
CA GLY A 138 -11.58 11.92 -7.66
C GLY A 138 -10.68 11.65 -8.87
N GLY A 139 -10.86 10.51 -9.52
CA GLY A 139 -10.00 10.10 -10.63
C GLY A 139 -10.01 8.60 -10.85
N ARG A 140 -8.94 8.09 -11.47
CA ARG A 140 -8.82 6.70 -11.93
C ARG A 140 -7.51 6.06 -11.48
N ALA A 141 -7.59 4.79 -11.10
CA ALA A 141 -6.45 3.90 -10.89
C ALA A 141 -6.74 2.56 -11.60
N GLY A 142 -6.08 2.32 -12.73
CA GLY A 142 -6.34 1.16 -13.58
C GLY A 142 -7.80 1.10 -14.06
N ARG A 143 -8.52 0.03 -13.68
CA ARG A 143 -9.93 -0.19 -14.03
C ARG A 143 -10.91 0.44 -13.03
N LEU A 144 -10.43 0.98 -11.91
CA LEU A 144 -11.26 1.62 -10.91
C LEU A 144 -11.26 3.13 -11.11
N ALA A 145 -12.42 3.76 -10.90
CA ALA A 145 -12.50 5.21 -10.76
C ALA A 145 -13.50 5.58 -9.67
N ALA A 146 -13.23 6.70 -9.00
CA ALA A 146 -14.08 7.28 -7.96
C ALA A 146 -14.32 8.76 -8.25
N SER A 147 -15.51 9.26 -7.91
CA SER A 147 -15.82 10.69 -8.04
C SER A 147 -15.09 11.55 -7.02
N ASP A 148 -14.77 10.97 -5.86
CA ASP A 148 -14.32 11.68 -4.65
C ASP A 148 -13.34 10.82 -3.83
N PRO A 149 -12.71 11.38 -2.78
CA PRO A 149 -11.77 10.62 -1.96
C PRO A 149 -12.41 9.40 -1.28
N CYS A 150 -11.78 8.23 -1.46
CA CYS A 150 -12.22 6.97 -0.86
C CYS A 150 -11.13 5.90 -0.96
N ALA A 151 -11.29 4.79 -0.24
CA ALA A 151 -10.55 3.56 -0.47
C ALA A 151 -11.47 2.51 -1.12
N VAL A 152 -10.97 1.82 -2.15
CA VAL A 152 -11.69 0.76 -2.87
C VAL A 152 -10.84 -0.51 -2.89
N LEU A 153 -11.44 -1.63 -2.52
CA LEU A 153 -10.87 -2.97 -2.66
C LEU A 153 -11.83 -3.83 -3.47
N VAL A 154 -11.34 -4.35 -4.59
CA VAL A 154 -12.02 -5.39 -5.37
C VAL A 154 -11.31 -6.71 -5.16
N ARG A 155 -12.08 -7.77 -4.92
CA ARG A 155 -11.59 -9.14 -4.86
C ARG A 155 -12.44 -10.04 -5.74
N ASP A 156 -11.85 -10.55 -6.81
CA ASP A 156 -12.39 -11.67 -7.57
C ASP A 156 -12.31 -12.94 -6.72
N LEU A 157 -13.44 -13.62 -6.53
CA LEU A 157 -13.53 -14.79 -5.66
C LEU A 157 -13.21 -16.10 -6.40
N GLY A 158 -13.05 -16.05 -7.74
CA GLY A 158 -12.72 -17.21 -8.56
C GLY A 158 -13.89 -18.16 -8.85
N ASP A 159 -15.09 -17.85 -8.36
CA ASP A 159 -16.32 -18.62 -8.53
C ASP A 159 -17.33 -17.95 -9.48
N GLY A 160 -16.87 -16.95 -10.26
CA GLY A 160 -17.72 -16.11 -11.09
C GLY A 160 -18.35 -14.93 -10.33
N THR A 161 -17.98 -14.72 -9.07
CA THR A 161 -18.37 -13.53 -8.30
C THR A 161 -17.15 -12.70 -7.87
N ALA A 162 -17.41 -11.46 -7.50
CA ALA A 162 -16.42 -10.57 -6.92
C ALA A 162 -17.06 -9.71 -5.82
N THR A 163 -16.24 -9.27 -4.86
CA THR A 163 -16.64 -8.22 -3.91
C THR A 163 -16.05 -6.89 -4.31
N VAL A 164 -16.82 -5.82 -4.14
CA VAL A 164 -16.38 -4.43 -4.23
C VAL A 164 -16.61 -3.79 -2.88
N THR A 165 -15.53 -3.49 -2.17
CA THR A 165 -15.54 -2.88 -0.85
C THR A 165 -15.10 -1.43 -0.96
N VAL A 166 -15.87 -0.51 -0.39
CA VAL A 166 -15.62 0.93 -0.43
C VAL A 166 -15.65 1.49 0.98
N ALA A 167 -14.71 2.35 1.32
CA ALA A 167 -14.68 3.08 2.58
C ALA A 167 -14.33 4.54 2.35
N ASP A 168 -14.90 5.43 3.15
CA ASP A 168 -14.45 6.82 3.23
C ASP A 168 -13.51 6.97 4.43
N PRO A 169 -12.18 6.99 4.23
CA PRO A 169 -11.23 6.98 5.33
C PRO A 169 -11.16 8.32 6.08
N ARG A 170 -11.85 9.37 5.61
CA ARG A 170 -11.98 10.63 6.35
C ARG A 170 -12.96 10.39 7.50
N ALA A 171 -12.46 9.80 8.57
CA ALA A 171 -13.15 9.84 9.84
C ALA A 171 -13.33 11.31 10.22
N ASP A 172 -14.54 11.71 10.57
CA ASP A 172 -14.80 13.02 11.15
C ASP A 172 -14.00 13.13 12.45
N SER A 173 -12.82 13.75 12.38
CA SER A 173 -11.98 13.99 13.55
C SER A 173 -12.62 15.13 14.35
N ARG A 174 -13.65 14.78 15.16
CA ARG A 174 -14.55 15.69 15.90
C ARG A 174 -15.61 16.26 14.96
N ALA A 175 -16.88 15.91 15.13
CA ALA A 175 -17.80 16.66 16.01
C ALA A 175 -17.81 18.18 15.79
N ASP A 176 -17.35 18.69 14.65
CA ASP A 176 -17.80 19.97 14.13
C ASP A 176 -19.08 19.66 13.36
N SER A 177 -20.18 19.57 14.11
CA SER A 177 -21.55 19.32 13.67
C SER A 177 -22.11 20.45 12.80
N ARG A 178 -21.28 21.08 11.97
CA ARG A 178 -21.73 21.96 10.91
C ARG A 178 -22.10 21.05 9.75
N ALA A 179 -23.40 20.95 9.51
CA ALA A 179 -24.01 20.16 8.44
C ALA A 179 -23.46 20.44 7.02
N ASP A 180 -22.61 21.47 6.87
CA ASP A 180 -21.99 21.94 5.62
C ASP A 180 -20.43 21.92 5.67
N SER A 181 -19.81 20.97 6.38
CA SER A 181 -18.35 20.81 6.26
C SER A 181 -17.99 20.48 4.81
N PRO A 182 -17.09 21.24 4.13
CA PRO A 182 -16.67 20.95 2.75
C PRO A 182 -16.00 19.59 2.55
N ARG A 183 -15.84 18.80 3.63
CA ARG A 183 -15.23 17.48 3.65
C ARG A 183 -16.26 16.35 3.64
N ASP A 184 -17.53 16.66 3.90
CA ASP A 184 -18.60 15.67 3.90
C ASP A 184 -18.91 15.27 2.46
N LEU A 185 -18.93 13.96 2.18
CA LEU A 185 -19.49 13.49 0.92
C LEU A 185 -20.96 13.20 1.10
N ASP A 186 -21.79 13.98 0.40
CA ASP A 186 -23.22 13.70 0.27
C ASP A 186 -23.50 12.50 -0.65
N GLY A 187 -22.51 12.08 -1.43
CA GLY A 187 -22.55 10.85 -2.22
C GLY A 187 -21.19 10.50 -2.80
N LEU A 188 -21.02 9.23 -3.14
CA LEU A 188 -19.80 8.69 -3.74
C LEU A 188 -20.15 7.78 -4.91
N THR A 189 -19.59 8.06 -6.08
CA THR A 189 -19.71 7.17 -7.24
C THR A 189 -18.42 6.40 -7.45
N VAL A 190 -18.50 5.07 -7.41
CA VAL A 190 -17.39 4.17 -7.76
C VAL A 190 -17.74 3.42 -9.04
N THR A 191 -16.79 3.39 -9.98
CA THR A 191 -16.92 2.62 -11.22
C THR A 191 -15.81 1.59 -11.34
N TRP A 192 -16.16 0.44 -11.91
CA TRP A 192 -15.23 -0.61 -12.24
C TRP A 192 -15.43 -1.03 -13.70
N ASP A 193 -14.40 -0.83 -14.52
CA ASP A 193 -14.34 -1.23 -15.93
C ASP A 193 -14.18 -2.75 -16.08
N ARG A 194 -15.21 -3.46 -15.64
CA ARG A 194 -15.38 -4.89 -15.79
C ARG A 194 -16.84 -5.18 -16.05
N ALA A 195 -17.06 -6.16 -16.94
CA ALA A 195 -18.39 -6.65 -17.20
C ALA A 195 -18.94 -7.36 -15.95
N VAL A 196 -20.13 -6.93 -15.53
CA VAL A 196 -20.85 -7.43 -14.36
C VAL A 196 -22.27 -7.74 -14.81
N ALA A 197 -22.73 -8.97 -14.57
CA ALA A 197 -24.05 -9.44 -14.95
C ALA A 197 -25.14 -9.01 -13.95
N GLY A 198 -24.80 -8.86 -12.67
CA GLY A 198 -25.77 -8.45 -11.65
C GLY A 198 -25.17 -8.26 -10.27
N ILE A 199 -25.96 -7.65 -9.37
CA ILE A 199 -25.66 -7.59 -7.94
C ILE A 199 -26.17 -8.89 -7.30
N VAL A 200 -25.36 -9.52 -6.46
CA VAL A 200 -25.70 -10.73 -5.71
C VAL A 200 -26.14 -10.37 -4.30
N ASP A 201 -25.36 -9.51 -3.64
CA ASP A 201 -25.61 -9.06 -2.27
C ASP A 201 -25.36 -7.54 -2.17
N PRO A 202 -26.42 -6.72 -2.07
CA PRO A 202 -26.29 -5.29 -1.87
C PRO A 202 -25.97 -4.95 -0.41
N HIS A 203 -25.25 -3.86 -0.18
CA HIS A 203 -25.02 -3.33 1.17
C HIS A 203 -26.00 -2.18 1.47
N PRO A 204 -26.54 -2.00 2.69
CA PRO A 204 -27.61 -1.03 2.94
C PRO A 204 -27.30 0.43 2.53
N PRO A 205 -26.08 0.97 2.78
CA PRO A 205 -25.61 2.25 2.22
C PRO A 205 -25.60 2.42 0.68
N LEU A 206 -25.80 1.35 -0.09
CA LEU A 206 -25.82 1.42 -1.55
C LEU A 206 -27.15 2.04 -2.02
N GLY A 207 -27.08 3.25 -2.57
CA GLY A 207 -28.26 3.96 -3.08
C GLY A 207 -28.70 3.44 -4.46
N SER A 208 -27.76 3.22 -5.38
CA SER A 208 -28.07 2.62 -6.68
C SER A 208 -26.89 1.89 -7.30
N ALA A 209 -27.17 0.97 -8.23
CA ALA A 209 -26.17 0.26 -9.00
C ALA A 209 -26.59 0.11 -10.47
N ARG A 210 -25.63 0.21 -11.38
CA ARG A 210 -25.79 -0.10 -12.80
C ARG A 210 -24.74 -1.13 -13.22
N THR A 211 -25.18 -2.21 -13.83
CA THR A 211 -24.36 -3.33 -14.34
C THR A 211 -24.34 -3.33 -15.88
N GLY A 212 -23.63 -4.28 -16.48
CA GLY A 212 -23.37 -4.34 -17.93
C GLY A 212 -21.88 -4.41 -18.21
N ALA A 213 -21.39 -3.72 -19.24
CA ALA A 213 -19.97 -3.68 -19.59
C ALA A 213 -19.07 -2.99 -18.54
N ARG A 214 -19.67 -2.18 -17.66
CA ARG A 214 -19.04 -1.46 -16.56
C ARG A 214 -19.99 -1.49 -15.37
N LEU A 215 -19.46 -1.74 -14.18
CA LEU A 215 -20.18 -1.54 -12.92
C LEU A 215 -20.11 -0.07 -12.49
N THR A 216 -21.24 0.49 -12.08
CA THR A 216 -21.33 1.79 -11.39
C THR A 216 -22.08 1.57 -10.08
N LEU A 217 -21.48 1.94 -8.96
CA LEU A 217 -22.08 1.94 -7.62
C LEU A 217 -22.19 3.37 -7.14
N VAL A 218 -23.36 3.76 -6.64
CA VAL A 218 -23.60 5.07 -6.02
C VAL A 218 -23.97 4.84 -4.57
N PHE A 219 -23.13 5.33 -3.67
CA PHE A 219 -23.35 5.32 -2.23
C PHE A 219 -23.93 6.67 -1.81
N GLY A 220 -24.83 6.63 -0.82
CA GLY A 220 -25.32 7.84 -0.17
C GLY A 220 -24.25 8.51 0.70
N ARG A 221 -24.68 9.45 1.56
CA ARG A 221 -23.81 10.16 2.48
C ARG A 221 -22.92 9.19 3.28
N SER A 222 -21.60 9.39 3.24
CA SER A 222 -20.62 8.52 3.91
C SER A 222 -20.12 9.09 5.24
N ALA A 223 -20.36 10.38 5.51
CA ALA A 223 -19.90 11.08 6.70
C ALA A 223 -20.32 10.39 8.01
N ASP A 224 -21.50 9.77 8.02
CA ASP A 224 -22.07 9.13 9.21
C ASP A 224 -21.49 7.73 9.50
N HIS A 225 -20.61 7.22 8.64
CA HIS A 225 -20.12 5.84 8.71
C HIS A 225 -18.75 5.70 9.40
N ALA A 226 -18.13 6.81 9.81
CA ALA A 226 -16.88 6.82 10.61
C ALA A 226 -15.75 5.91 10.06
N GLY A 227 -15.59 5.86 8.73
CA GLY A 227 -14.58 5.01 8.09
C GLY A 227 -14.97 3.54 7.92
N ALA A 228 -16.22 3.16 8.19
CA ALA A 228 -16.71 1.81 7.94
C ALA A 228 -16.58 1.44 6.47
N SER A 229 -16.33 0.15 6.24
CA SER A 229 -16.28 -0.45 4.90
C SER A 229 -17.66 -0.94 4.50
N HIS A 230 -18.03 -0.72 3.25
CA HIS A 230 -19.28 -1.17 2.64
C HIS A 230 -18.96 -2.11 1.50
N THR A 231 -19.40 -3.36 1.61
CA THR A 231 -19.06 -4.42 0.66
C THR A 231 -20.29 -4.84 -0.13
N VAL A 232 -20.20 -4.77 -1.45
CA VAL A 232 -21.22 -5.27 -2.39
C VAL A 232 -20.65 -6.50 -3.10
N THR A 233 -21.43 -7.58 -3.15
CA THR A 233 -21.07 -8.78 -3.93
C THR A 233 -21.75 -8.72 -5.29
N VAL A 234 -20.99 -8.95 -6.35
CA VAL A 234 -21.45 -8.90 -7.74
C VAL A 234 -21.15 -10.21 -8.46
N ARG A 235 -21.99 -10.53 -9.45
CA ARG A 235 -21.78 -11.65 -10.37
C ARG A 235 -21.13 -11.11 -11.63
N LEU A 236 -20.00 -11.70 -11.98
CA LEU A 236 -19.22 -11.36 -13.17
C LEU A 236 -19.93 -11.91 -14.42
N ALA A 237 -19.69 -11.26 -15.56
CA ALA A 237 -20.19 -11.69 -16.86
C ALA A 237 -19.14 -12.53 -17.61
#